data_AF-A0A3C1TC67-F1
#
_entry.id   AF-A0A3C1TC67-F1
#
_cell.length_a   1.000
_cell.length_b   1.000
_cell.length_c   1.000
_cell.angle_alpha   90.00
_cell.angle_beta   90.00
_cell.angle_gamma   90.00
#
_symmetry.space_group_name_H-M   'P 1'
#
loop_
_entity.id
_entity.type
_entity.pdbx_description
1 polymer ?
#
loop_
_entity_poly.entity_id
_entity_poly.type
_entity_poly.pdbx_seq_one_letter_code
_entity_poly.pdbx_strand_id
1 'polypeptide(L)' 'MFVSIQPATFHDAQALRDLSEQTFIDTYAVYNTPENMEKHISTKFALEQIQAELSDSSVQYLLLKKAGQLIGFTKLVKN' A
#
# COMPACT_ATOMS: atom_id res chain seq x y z
N MET A 1 21.62 -8.46 9.60
CA MET A 1 20.74 -8.12 8.45
C MET A 1 20.12 -6.76 8.73
N PHE A 2 20.19 -5.82 7.78
CA PHE A 2 19.70 -4.45 7.96
C PHE A 2 18.36 -4.24 7.28
N VAL A 3 17.50 -3.46 7.92
CA VAL A 3 16.25 -2.95 7.35
C VAL A 3 16.37 -1.43 7.27
N SER A 4 15.69 -0.82 6.29
CA SER A 4 15.60 0.62 6.17
C SER A 4 14.15 1.06 6.07
N ILE A 5 13.88 2.27 6.57
CA ILE A 5 12.60 2.94 6.43
C ILE A 5 12.85 4.21 5.62
N GLN A 6 12.04 4.43 4.58
CA GLN A 6 12.14 5.62 3.73
C GLN A 6 10.77 6.08 3.26
N PRO A 7 10.57 7.39 3.00
CA PRO A 7 9.35 7.86 2.35
C PRO A 7 9.15 7.20 0.98
N ALA A 8 7.90 6.89 0.65
CA ALA A 8 7.57 6.41 -0.68
C ALA A 8 7.67 7.53 -1.71
N THR A 9 7.99 7.17 -2.95
CA THR A 9 7.97 8.06 -4.10
C THR A 9 6.90 7.63 -5.08
N PHE A 10 6.61 8.47 -6.08
CA PHE A 10 5.67 8.13 -7.16
C PHE A 10 6.06 6.83 -7.88
N HIS A 11 7.36 6.51 -7.96
CA HIS A 11 7.85 5.27 -8.59
C HIS A 11 7.54 4.01 -7.77
N ASP A 12 7.23 4.13 -6.48
CA ASP A 12 6.88 3.00 -5.63
C ASP A 12 5.38 2.63 -5.74
N ALA A 13 4.57 3.40 -6.49
CA ALA A 13 3.11 3.25 -6.54
C ALA A 13 2.64 1.82 -6.88
N GLN A 14 3.24 1.21 -7.92
CA GLN A 14 2.87 -0.14 -8.32
C GLN A 14 3.20 -1.16 -7.22
N ALA A 15 4.42 -1.11 -6.66
CA ALA A 15 4.84 -2.01 -5.60
C ALA A 15 4.02 -1.85 -4.32
N LEU A 16 3.62 -0.61 -3.99
CA LEU A 16 2.71 -0.31 -2.89
C LEU A 16 1.32 -0.91 -3.13
N ARG A 17 0.77 -0.76 -4.33
CA ARG A 17 -0.52 -1.33 -4.72
C ARG A 17 -0.51 -2.84 -4.63
N ASP A 18 0.52 -3.50 -5.16
CA ASP A 18 0.65 -4.95 -5.15
C ASP A 18 0.74 -5.49 -3.72
N LEU A 19 1.56 -4.85 -2.88
CA LEU A 19 1.70 -5.26 -1.48
C LEU A 19 0.45 -4.97 -0.65
N SER A 20 -0.25 -3.85 -0.93
CA SER A 20 -1.50 -3.49 -0.25
C SER A 20 -2.60 -4.52 -0.55
N GLU A 21 -2.78 -4.90 -1.82
CA GLU A 21 -3.73 -5.96 -2.18
C GLU A 21 -3.35 -7.29 -1.53
N GLN A 22 -2.10 -7.75 -1.69
CA GLN A 22 -1.66 -9.03 -1.16
C GLN A 22 -1.91 -9.14 0.35
N THR A 23 -1.45 -8.14 1.11
CA THR A 23 -1.60 -8.15 2.58
C THR A 23 -3.05 -8.01 3.02
N PHE A 24 -3.87 -7.28 2.26
CA PHE A 24 -5.30 -7.17 2.55
C PHE A 24 -6.03 -8.48 2.28
N ILE A 25 -5.77 -9.15 1.16
CA ILE A 25 -6.33 -10.47 0.85
C ILE A 25 -5.91 -11.48 1.93
N ASP A 26 -4.62 -11.56 2.25
CA ASP A 26 -4.10 -12.51 3.24
C ASP A 26 -4.74 -12.32 4.62
N THR A 27 -5.05 -11.08 4.98
CA THR A 27 -5.68 -10.75 6.27
C THR A 27 -7.19 -10.96 6.25
N TYR A 28 -7.87 -10.59 5.17
CA TYR A 28 -9.32 -10.39 5.16
C TYR A 28 -10.13 -11.34 4.28
N ALA A 29 -9.50 -12.18 3.45
CA ALA A 29 -10.20 -13.09 2.54
C ALA A 29 -11.14 -14.06 3.27
N VAL A 30 -10.75 -14.56 4.44
CA VAL A 30 -11.58 -15.48 5.25
C VAL A 30 -12.77 -14.79 5.93
N TYR A 31 -12.76 -13.45 5.99
CA TYR A 31 -13.77 -12.65 6.67
C TYR A 31 -14.71 -11.93 5.70
N ASN A 32 -14.51 -12.07 4.38
CA ASN A 32 -15.26 -11.32 3.37
C ASN A 32 -15.69 -12.20 2.20
N THR A 33 -16.72 -11.75 1.48
CA THR A 33 -17.09 -12.34 0.19
C THR A 33 -16.10 -11.91 -0.90
N PRO A 34 -15.92 -12.72 -1.97
CA PRO A 34 -15.10 -12.33 -3.10
C PRO A 34 -15.48 -10.97 -3.70
N GLU A 35 -16.78 -10.68 -3.80
CA GLU A 35 -17.30 -9.40 -4.31
C GLU A 35 -16.90 -8.20 -3.43
N ASN A 36 -17.00 -8.34 -2.10
CA ASN A 36 -16.58 -7.27 -1.18
C ASN A 36 -15.07 -7.05 -1.23
N MET A 37 -14.28 -8.11 -1.45
CA MET A 37 -12.84 -8.02 -1.64
C MET A 37 -12.48 -7.29 -2.92
N GLU A 38 -13.04 -7.72 -4.04
CA GLU A 38 -12.81 -7.06 -5.32
C GLU A 38 -13.21 -5.59 -5.28
N LYS A 39 -14.35 -5.26 -4.67
CA LYS A 39 -14.79 -3.87 -4.49
C LYS A 39 -13.82 -3.05 -3.65
N HIS A 40 -13.28 -3.60 -2.56
CA HIS A 40 -12.32 -2.87 -1.74
C HIS A 40 -11.02 -2.64 -2.49
N ILE A 41 -10.48 -3.68 -3.13
CA ILE A 41 -9.22 -3.63 -3.86
C ILE A 41 -9.31 -2.64 -5.03
N SER A 42 -10.35 -2.76 -5.87
CA SER A 42 -10.56 -1.92 -7.05
C SER A 42 -10.85 -0.45 -6.73
N THR A 43 -11.19 -0.11 -5.48
CA THR A 43 -11.47 1.27 -5.08
C THR A 43 -10.35 1.87 -4.23
N LYS A 44 -9.89 1.16 -3.20
CA LYS A 44 -8.89 1.67 -2.24
C LYS A 44 -7.46 1.43 -2.68
N PHE A 45 -7.21 0.37 -3.44
CA PHE A 45 -5.88 0.03 -3.95
C PHE A 45 -5.81 0.15 -5.47
N ALA A 46 -6.74 0.86 -6.11
CA ALA A 46 -6.58 1.26 -7.49
C ALA A 46 -5.25 2.01 -7.65
N LEU A 47 -4.54 1.76 -8.75
CA LEU A 47 -3.23 2.37 -8.97
C LEU A 47 -3.34 3.90 -8.99
N GLU A 48 -4.40 4.42 -9.62
CA GLU A 48 -4.72 5.84 -9.71
C GLU A 48 -4.96 6.45 -8.33
N GLN A 49 -5.61 5.70 -7.41
CA GLN A 49 -5.84 6.13 -6.04
C GLN A 49 -4.53 6.21 -5.25
N ILE A 50 -3.66 5.20 -5.36
CA ILE A 50 -2.35 5.22 -4.71
C ILE A 50 -1.48 6.36 -5.27
N GLN A 51 -1.51 6.59 -6.58
CA GLN A 51 -0.79 7.71 -7.21
C GLN A 51 -1.30 9.08 -6.75
N ALA A 52 -2.63 9.24 -6.63
CA ALA A 52 -3.23 10.46 -6.11
C ALA A 52 -2.79 10.71 -4.66
N GLU A 53 -2.78 9.67 -3.83
CA GLU A 53 -2.33 9.77 -2.44
C GLU A 53 -0.83 10.06 -2.31
N LEU A 54 0.03 9.48 -3.17
CA LEU A 54 1.46 9.79 -3.19
C LEU A 54 1.75 11.24 -3.63
N SER A 55 0.80 11.88 -4.30
CA SER A 55 0.87 13.28 -4.72
C SER A 55 0.23 14.23 -3.70
N ASP A 56 -0.48 13.70 -2.70
CA ASP A 56 -1.17 14.46 -1.68
C ASP A 56 -0.25 14.73 -0.48
N SER A 57 0.06 16.01 -0.24
CA SER A 57 0.90 16.43 0.89
C SER A 57 0.33 16.10 2.29
N SER A 58 -0.96 15.76 2.38
CA SER A 58 -1.61 15.31 3.62
C SER A 58 -1.43 13.82 3.87
N VAL A 59 -1.00 13.04 2.87
CA VAL A 59 -0.79 11.60 2.98
C VAL A 59 0.70 11.29 2.87
N GLN A 60 1.20 10.47 3.79
CA GLN A 60 2.59 10.02 3.75
C GLN A 60 2.65 8.51 3.87
N TYR A 61 3.30 7.88 2.89
CA TYR A 61 3.67 6.48 2.93
C TYR A 61 5.13 6.33 3.37
N LEU A 62 5.38 5.45 4.33
CA LEU A 62 6.72 5.02 4.73
C LEU A 62 6.92 3.56 4.36
N LEU A 63 8.00 3.26 3.65
CA LEU A 63 8.34 1.95 3.13
C LEU A 63 9.39 1.27 4.01
N LEU A 64 9.10 0.07 4.49
CA LEU A 64 10.06 -0.81 5.11
C LEU A 64 10.71 -1.68 4.02
N LYS A 65 12.02 -1.50 3.80
CA LYS A 65 12.79 -2.30 2.84
C LYS A 65 13.83 -3.17 3.54
N LYS A 66 13.99 -4.41 3.07
CA LYS A 66 15.05 -5.34 3.47
C LYS A 66 15.84 -5.74 2.22
N ALA A 67 17.14 -5.47 2.20
CA ALA A 67 17.99 -5.70 1.04
C ALA A 67 17.43 -5.10 -0.27
N GLY A 68 16.82 -3.91 -0.20
CA GLY A 68 16.21 -3.21 -1.35
C GLY A 68 14.79 -3.66 -1.70
N GLN A 69 14.30 -4.79 -1.18
CA GLN A 69 12.93 -5.26 -1.40
C GLN A 69 11.95 -4.59 -0.44
N LEU A 70 10.81 -4.13 -0.95
CA LEU A 70 9.68 -3.66 -0.14
C LEU A 70 9.03 -4.85 0.58
N ILE A 71 9.00 -4.81 1.91
CA ILE A 71 8.45 -5.90 2.75
C ILE A 71 7.32 -5.44 3.68
N GLY A 72 7.03 -4.14 3.69
CA GLY A 72 5.97 -3.56 4.50
C GLY A 72 5.88 -2.05 4.26
N PHE A 73 4.76 -1.45 4.64
CA PHE A 73 4.59 -0.01 4.63
C PHE A 73 3.66 0.44 5.77
N THR A 74 3.67 1.73 6.05
CA THR A 74 2.61 2.38 6.82
C THR A 74 2.12 3.63 6.10
N LYS A 75 0.83 3.93 6.25
CA LYS A 75 0.19 5.15 5.75
C LYS A 75 -0.12 6.07 6.92
N LEU A 76 0.24 7.33 6.79
CA LEU A 76 -0.09 8.41 7.72
C LEU A 76 -0.97 9.43 6.99
N VAL A 77 -2.01 9.91 7.66
CA VAL A 77 -2.89 10.95 7.13
C VAL A 77 -2.89 12.10 8.13
N LYS A 78 -2.58 13.30 7.65
CA LYS A 78 -2.56 14.52 8.46
C LYS A 78 -3.99 15.03 8.61
N ASN A 79 -4.42 15.21 9.86
CA ASN A 79 -5.69 15.82 10.24
C ASN A 79 -5.57 17.34 10.37
#